data_AF-A0ABF7QTD1-F1
#
_entry.id   AF-A0ABF7QTD1-F1
#
_cell.length_a   1.000
_cell.length_b   1.000
_cell.length_c   1.000
_cell.angle_alpha   90.00
_cell.angle_beta   90.00
_cell.angle_gamma   90.00
#
_symmetry.space_group_name_H-M   'P 1'
#
loop_
_entity.id
_entity.type
_entity.pdbx_description
1 polymer ?
#
loop_
_entity_poly.entity_id
_entity_poly.type
_entity_poly.pdbx_seq_one_letter_code
_entity_poly.pdbx_strand_id
1 'polypeptide(L)' 'MERNSQKIIARLKREGFEIVSIKGSHHKLRRGNQTIIVPHPKKDLPIGTALAIAKQAGWNASDKS' A
#
# COMPACT_ATOMS: atom_id res chain seq x y z
N MET A 1 -11.65 4.03 3.29
CA MET A 1 -10.65 3.26 2.53
C MET A 1 -9.80 4.25 1.76
N GLU A 2 -8.50 4.36 2.04
CA GLU A 2 -7.62 5.25 1.27
C GLU A 2 -7.39 4.68 -0.13
N ARG A 3 -7.57 5.50 -1.18
CA ARG A 3 -7.47 5.08 -2.59
C ARG A 3 -6.37 5.80 -3.36
N ASN A 4 -5.77 6.83 -2.77
CA ASN A 4 -4.66 7.54 -3.38
C ASN A 4 -3.35 6.78 -3.15
N SER A 5 -2.70 6.36 -4.23
CA SER A 5 -1.44 5.60 -4.17
C SER A 5 -0.34 6.30 -3.36
N GLN A 6 -0.25 7.64 -3.40
CA GLN A 6 0.75 8.39 -2.62
C GLN A 6 0.48 8.27 -1.12
N LYS A 7 -0.79 8.39 -0.71
CA LYS A 7 -1.18 8.29 0.71
C LYS A 7 -1.00 6.87 1.23
N ILE A 8 -1.32 5.85 0.41
CA ILE A 8 -1.07 4.45 0.74
C ILE A 8 0.43 4.19 0.93
N ILE A 9 1.27 4.62 -0.01
CA ILE A 9 2.73 4.47 0.10
C ILE A 9 3.26 5.20 1.34
N ALA A 10 2.79 6.41 1.63
CA ALA A 10 3.20 7.16 2.81
C ALA A 10 2.80 6.46 4.12
N ARG A 11 1.60 5.87 4.18
CA ARG A 11 1.17 5.06 5.34
C ARG A 11 2.04 3.81 5.49
N LEU A 12 2.24 3.05 4.41
CA LEU A 12 3.10 1.86 4.42
C LEU A 12 4.52 2.20 4.89
N LYS A 13 5.12 3.29 4.41
CA LYS A 13 6.44 3.75 4.87
C LYS A 13 6.48 4.04 6.37
N ARG A 14 5.44 4.70 6.91
CA ARG A 14 5.33 4.95 8.37
C ARG A 14 5.22 3.66 9.18
N GLU A 15 4.64 2.61 8.62
CA GLU A 15 4.54 1.30 9.24
C GLU A 15 5.81 0.45 9.07
N GLY A 16 6.86 1.01 8.48
CA GLY A 16 8.17 0.36 8.29
C GLY A 16 8.30 -0.44 7.00
N PHE A 17 7.43 -0.20 6.01
CA PHE A 17 7.64 -0.73 4.67
C PHE A 17 8.63 0.11 3.87
N GLU A 18 9.59 -0.55 3.23
CA GLU A 18 10.60 0.10 2.39
C GLU A 18 10.39 -0.27 0.93
N ILE A 19 10.66 0.67 0.02
CA ILE A 19 10.60 0.39 -1.42
C ILE A 19 11.85 -0.40 -1.79
N VAL A 20 11.66 -1.66 -2.20
CA VAL A 20 12.76 -2.55 -2.60
C VAL A 20 13.00 -2.59 -4.10
N SER A 21 11.98 -2.28 -4.89
CA SER A 21 12.08 -2.26 -6.35
C SER A 21 10.93 -1.48 -6.97
N ILE A 22 11.18 -0.87 -8.12
CA ILE A 22 10.17 -0.17 -8.91
C ILE A 22 10.27 -0.71 -10.34
N LYS A 23 9.16 -1.23 -10.88
CA LYS A 23 9.07 -1.67 -12.27
C LYS A 23 7.91 -0.96 -12.95
N GLY A 24 8.23 0.06 -13.76
CA GLY A 24 7.22 0.93 -14.36
C GLY A 24 6.34 1.57 -13.29
N SER A 25 5.03 1.35 -13.38
CA SER A 25 4.07 1.86 -12.41
C SER A 25 3.91 0.99 -11.14
N HIS A 26 4.68 -0.09 -10.96
CA HIS A 26 4.53 -0.97 -9.81
C HIS A 26 5.65 -0.76 -8.81
N HIS A 27 5.31 -0.24 -7.63
CA HIS A 27 6.23 -0.05 -6.52
C HIS A 27 6.13 -1.25 -5.59
N LYS A 28 7.22 -1.98 -5.44
CA LYS A 28 7.33 -3.12 -4.54
C LYS A 28 7.82 -2.62 -3.18
N LEU A 29 6.98 -2.74 -2.16
CA LEU A 29 7.30 -2.42 -0.79
C LEU A 29 7.48 -3.69 0.04
N ARG A 30 8.44 -3.71 0.97
CA ARG A 30 8.73 -4.86 1.83
C ARG A 30 8.87 -4.43 3.28
N ARG A 31 8.33 -5.23 4.20
CA ARG A 31 8.55 -5.14 5.65
C ARG A 31 8.80 -6.55 6.18
N GLY A 32 10.05 -6.87 6.52
CA GLY A 32 10.43 -8.23 6.93
C GLY A 32 10.06 -9.29 5.88
N ASN A 33 9.13 -10.18 6.21
CA ASN A 33 8.62 -11.21 5.30
C ASN A 33 7.38 -10.81 4.48
N GLN A 34 6.80 -9.63 4.73
CA GLN A 34 5.64 -9.13 4.00
C GLN A 34 6.09 -8.31 2.79
N THR A 35 5.45 -8.53 1.64
CA THR A 35 5.69 -7.78 0.39
C THR A 35 4.36 -7.30 -0.16
N ILE A 36 4.26 -6.01 -0.49
CA ILE A 36 3.08 -5.36 -1.04
C ILE A 36 3.46 -4.64 -2.32
N ILE A 37 2.63 -4.75 -3.35
CA ILE A 37 2.84 -4.07 -4.63
C ILE A 37 1.77 -2.99 -4.78
N VAL A 38 2.20 -1.74 -4.95
CA VAL A 38 1.29 -0.59 -5.12
C VAL A 38 1.45 -0.02 -6.54
N PRO A 39 0.36 0.10 -7.31
CA PRO A 39 0.39 0.83 -8.57
C PRO A 39 0.52 2.33 -8.29
N HIS A 40 1.62 2.94 -8.73
CA HIS A 40 1.90 4.36 -8.60
C HIS A 40 2.64 4.87 -9.87
N PRO A 41 2.26 6.03 -10.43
CA PRO A 41 1.32 7.02 -9.89
C PRO A 41 -0.15 6.76 -10.28
N LYS A 42 -1.03 6.68 -9.26
CA LYS A 42 -2.50 6.62 -9.41
C LYS A 42 -3.17 7.47 -8.34
N LYS A 43 -3.92 8.50 -8.75
CA LYS A 43 -4.66 9.37 -7.83
C LYS A 43 -5.86 8.66 -7.20
N ASP A 44 -6.51 7.80 -7.96
CA ASP A 44 -7.58 6.92 -7.48
C ASP A 44 -7.32 5.49 -7.96
N LEU A 45 -7.06 4.59 -7.02
CA LEU A 45 -6.99 3.16 -7.28
C LEU A 45 -8.40 2.56 -7.29
N PRO A 46 -8.67 1.54 -8.12
CA PRO A 46 -9.90 0.78 -8.01
C PRO A 46 -10.12 0.28 -6.58
N ILE A 47 -11.36 0.29 -6.10
CA ILE A 47 -11.67 -0.07 -4.71
C ILE A 47 -11.17 -1.46 -4.34
N GLY A 48 -11.26 -2.43 -5.27
CA GLY A 48 -10.74 -3.78 -5.08
C GLY A 48 -9.22 -3.81 -4.87
N THR A 49 -8.48 -2.97 -5.59
CA THR A 49 -7.03 -2.84 -5.43
C THR A 49 -6.67 -2.21 -4.09
N ALA A 50 -7.35 -1.12 -3.71
CA ALA A 50 -7.13 -0.47 -2.42
C ALA A 50 -7.46 -1.42 -1.25
N LEU A 51 -8.54 -2.18 -1.35
CA LEU A 51 -8.95 -3.22 -0.40
C LEU A 51 -7.92 -4.34 -0.28
N ALA A 52 -7.43 -4.84 -1.42
CA ALA A 52 -6.41 -5.89 -1.44
C ALA A 52 -5.12 -5.43 -0.76
N ILE A 53 -4.67 -4.19 -1.03
CA ILE A 53 -3.51 -3.59 -0.38
C ILE A 53 -3.76 -3.42 1.12
N ALA A 54 -4.90 -2.87 1.52
CA ALA A 54 -5.27 -2.70 2.92
C ALA A 54 -5.27 -4.03 3.68
N LYS A 55 -5.84 -5.08 3.08
CA LYS A 55 -5.85 -6.44 3.66
C LYS A 55 -4.44 -7.01 3.80
N GLN A 56 -3.58 -6.85 2.80
CA GLN A 56 -2.18 -7.30 2.86
C GLN A 56 -1.38 -6.52 3.92
N ALA A 57 -1.68 -5.23 4.08
CA ALA A 57 -1.08 -4.36 5.08
C ALA A 57 -1.64 -4.58 6.50
N GLY A 58 -2.71 -5.37 6.65
CA GLY A 58 -3.37 -5.58 7.94
C GLY A 58 -4.24 -4.42 8.42
N TRP A 59 -4.60 -3.48 7.52
CA TRP A 59 -5.51 -2.37 7.81
C TRP A 59 -6.95 -2.87 7.87
N ASN A 60 -7.28 -3.65 8.91
CA ASN A 60 -8.67 -4.02 9.18
C ASN A 60 -9.43 -2.81 9.74
N ALA A 61 -10.75 -2.78 9.50
CA ALA A 61 -11.65 -1.68 9.87
C ALA A 61 -11.74 -1.37 11.38
N SER A 62 -10.99 -2.08 12.22
CA SER A 62 -10.91 -1.91 13.67
C SER A 62 -9.82 -0.95 14.14
N ASP A 63 -9.04 -0.34 13.24
CA ASP A 63 -8.08 0.73 13.56
C ASP A 63 -8.79 2.09 13.84
N LYS A 64 -9.94 2.01 14.54
CA LYS A 64 -10.56 3.10 15.27
C LYS A 64 -10.36 2.82 16.76
N SER A 65 -9.30 3.35 17.34
CA SER A 65 -9.21 3.63 18.78
C SER A 65 -8.42 4.91 18.95
#